data_AF-A0A101XTK6-F1
#
_entry.id   AF-A0A101XTK6-F1
#
_cell.length_a   1.000
_cell.length_b   1.000
_cell.length_c   1.000
_cell.angle_alpha   90.00
_cell.angle_beta   90.00
_cell.angle_gamma   90.00
#
_symmetry.space_group_name_H-M   'P 1'
#
loop_
_entity.id
_entity.type
_entity.pdbx_description
1 polymer ?
#
loop_
_entity_poly.entity_id
_entity_poly.type
_entity_poly.pdbx_seq_one_letter_code
_entity_poly.pdbx_strand_id
1 'polypeptide(L)'
;MKNNDDRSTERTMRLGLVQDAPIFGDVAQTLKQMNTYIKQAGMRNEKVDLLVFPELYVTGYYAKGWPCRPTPDDELEWINQIHALAQSEQLWIIFGHPYGSWHQIYTAARGLENRAFAATVNRIGEEYGDEFCGGSCVFHPNGTCLVEADDRPGLKTCDLRLSDLHDLDETLNYFRFRRPELYQL
;
A
#
# COMPACT_ATOMS: atom_id res chain seq x y z
N MET A 1 -27.90 -32.10 13.03
CA MET A 1 -26.70 -31.87 12.19
C MET A 1 -26.46 -30.37 12.17
N LYS A 2 -25.44 -29.90 12.89
CA LYS A 2 -25.04 -28.49 12.84
C LYS A 2 -24.27 -28.32 11.52
N ASN A 3 -24.73 -27.44 10.65
CA ASN A 3 -24.03 -27.12 9.41
C ASN A 3 -22.68 -26.47 9.76
N ASN A 4 -21.61 -27.15 9.38
CA ASN A 4 -20.26 -26.62 9.32
C ASN A 4 -20.21 -25.60 8.17
N ASP A 5 -20.39 -24.32 8.48
CA ASP A 5 -19.82 -23.24 7.68
C ASP A 5 -19.07 -22.31 8.62
N ASP A 6 -18.04 -22.87 9.28
CA ASP A 6 -17.02 -22.15 10.04
C ASP A 6 -15.94 -21.66 9.07
N ARG A 7 -16.32 -20.76 8.15
CA ARG A 7 -15.38 -20.03 7.29
C ARG A 7 -15.07 -18.63 7.81
N SER A 8 -15.55 -18.26 9.01
CA SER A 8 -15.39 -16.92 9.57
C SER A 8 -14.19 -16.76 10.51
N THR A 9 -13.41 -17.81 10.76
CA THR A 9 -12.35 -17.81 11.79
C THR A 9 -10.92 -17.69 11.27
N GLU A 10 -10.65 -17.78 9.95
CA GLU A 10 -9.30 -17.59 9.38
C GLU A 10 -9.30 -16.80 8.07
N ARG A 11 -9.69 -15.52 8.12
CA ARG A 11 -9.61 -14.65 6.94
C ARG A 11 -8.17 -14.16 6.76
N THR A 12 -7.44 -14.82 5.85
CA THR A 12 -6.14 -14.33 5.37
C THR A 12 -6.36 -13.50 4.11
N MET A 13 -5.74 -12.32 4.04
CA MET A 13 -5.76 -11.42 2.90
C MET A 13 -4.35 -11.28 2.33
N ARG A 14 -4.18 -11.48 1.03
CA ARG A 14 -2.89 -11.31 0.37
C ARG A 14 -2.73 -9.87 -0.11
N LEU A 15 -1.73 -9.19 0.43
CA LEU A 15 -1.40 -7.79 0.12
C LEU A 15 -0.22 -7.74 -0.86
N GLY A 16 -0.33 -6.90 -1.89
CA GLY A 16 0.74 -6.57 -2.82
C GLY A 16 1.16 -5.10 -2.68
N LEU A 17 2.47 -4.85 -2.69
CA LEU A 17 3.07 -3.51 -2.72
C LEU A 17 3.84 -3.35 -4.03
N VAL A 18 3.57 -2.31 -4.79
CA VAL A 18 4.38 -1.93 -5.95
C VAL A 18 5.39 -0.90 -5.51
N GLN A 19 6.66 -1.25 -5.53
CA GLN A 19 7.74 -0.28 -5.42
C GLN A 19 8.26 0.01 -6.82
N ASP A 20 8.02 1.21 -7.33
CA ASP A 20 8.52 1.62 -8.65
C ASP A 20 8.39 3.15 -8.82
N ALA A 21 8.87 3.68 -9.94
CA ALA A 21 8.73 5.09 -10.32
C ALA A 21 7.79 5.27 -11.53
N PRO A 22 7.04 6.40 -11.60
CA PRO A 22 6.40 6.82 -12.85
C PRO A 22 7.41 7.00 -13.98
N ILE A 23 6.89 6.95 -15.21
CA ILE A 23 7.56 7.58 -16.35
C ILE A 23 7.17 9.07 -16.35
N PHE A 24 8.11 9.94 -15.97
CA PHE A 24 7.82 11.36 -15.76
C PHE A 24 7.27 12.06 -17.00
N GLY A 25 6.14 12.74 -16.84
CA GLY A 25 5.47 13.46 -17.93
C GLY A 25 4.80 12.56 -18.98
N ASP A 26 4.86 11.23 -18.84
CA ASP A 26 4.21 10.27 -19.73
C ASP A 26 3.22 9.38 -18.96
N VAL A 27 1.99 9.89 -18.88
CA VAL A 27 0.84 9.19 -18.27
C VAL A 27 0.56 7.88 -18.97
N ALA A 28 0.57 7.87 -20.31
CA ALA A 28 0.18 6.70 -21.08
C ALA A 28 1.14 5.53 -20.85
N GLN A 29 2.44 5.83 -20.79
CA GLN A 29 3.45 4.83 -20.49
C GLN A 29 3.37 4.39 -19.02
N THR A 30 3.13 5.32 -18.09
CA THR A 30 2.95 5.01 -16.67
C THR A 30 1.73 4.09 -16.43
N LEU A 31 0.59 4.34 -17.08
CA LEU A 31 -0.58 3.48 -17.01
C LEU A 31 -0.33 2.09 -17.62
N LYS A 32 0.47 2.00 -18.69
CA LYS A 32 0.95 0.72 -19.24
C LYS A 32 1.79 -0.06 -18.23
N GLN A 33 2.65 0.62 -17.48
CA GLN A 33 3.44 0.03 -16.41
C GLN A 33 2.55 -0.46 -15.26
N MET A 34 1.59 0.36 -14.80
CA MET A 34 0.59 -0.06 -13.80
C MET A 34 -0.16 -1.31 -14.23
N ASN A 35 -0.62 -1.37 -15.48
CA ASN A 35 -1.32 -2.52 -16.03
C ASN A 35 -0.45 -3.81 -15.98
N THR A 36 0.86 -3.68 -16.14
CA THR A 36 1.78 -4.84 -16.03
C THR A 36 1.79 -5.39 -14.60
N TYR A 37 1.89 -4.53 -13.59
CA TYR A 37 1.83 -4.95 -12.18
C TYR A 37 0.46 -5.48 -11.78
N ILE A 38 -0.62 -4.83 -12.24
CA ILE A 38 -2.00 -5.28 -11.97
C ILE A 38 -2.22 -6.69 -12.52
N LYS A 39 -1.81 -6.95 -13.76
CA LYS A 39 -1.87 -8.29 -14.35
C LYS A 39 -1.00 -9.30 -13.62
N GLN A 40 0.20 -8.91 -13.20
CA GLN A 40 1.07 -9.77 -12.40
C GLN A 40 0.40 -10.14 -11.07
N ALA A 41 -0.21 -9.17 -10.38
CA ALA A 41 -0.90 -9.36 -9.10
C ALA A 41 -2.16 -10.24 -9.24
N GLY A 42 -2.87 -10.15 -10.38
CA GLY A 42 -4.02 -10.99 -10.72
C GLY A 42 -3.66 -12.43 -11.16
N MET A 43 -2.38 -12.71 -11.48
CA MET A 43 -1.96 -14.06 -11.85
C MET A 43 -2.27 -15.05 -10.72
N ARG A 44 -2.78 -16.24 -11.07
CA ARG A 44 -3.23 -17.26 -10.10
C ARG A 44 -2.18 -17.65 -9.05
N ASN A 45 -0.90 -17.59 -9.38
CA ASN A 45 0.19 -17.91 -8.46
C ASN A 45 0.51 -16.79 -7.47
N GLU A 46 0.14 -15.54 -7.79
CA GLU A 46 0.24 -14.41 -6.87
C GLU A 46 -1.08 -14.20 -6.13
N LYS A 47 -2.18 -14.02 -6.87
CA LYS A 47 -3.54 -13.83 -6.38
C LYS A 47 -3.60 -12.84 -5.20
N VAL A 48 -3.24 -11.59 -5.49
CA VAL A 48 -3.29 -10.48 -4.55
C VAL A 48 -4.74 -10.00 -4.40
N ASP A 49 -5.19 -9.80 -3.16
CA ASP A 49 -6.53 -9.27 -2.85
C ASP A 49 -6.56 -7.72 -2.80
N LEU A 50 -5.45 -7.10 -2.38
CA LEU A 50 -5.25 -5.65 -2.28
C LEU A 50 -3.87 -5.28 -2.81
N LEU A 51 -3.79 -4.41 -3.82
CA LEU A 51 -2.55 -3.96 -4.45
C LEU A 51 -2.35 -2.47 -4.19
N VAL A 52 -1.21 -2.08 -3.64
CA VAL A 52 -0.94 -0.68 -3.26
C VAL A 52 0.20 -0.13 -4.10
N PHE A 53 0.02 1.07 -4.66
CA PHE A 53 1.02 1.82 -5.41
C PHE A 53 1.63 2.95 -4.56
N PRO A 54 2.78 3.52 -4.95
CA PRO A 54 3.33 4.71 -4.32
C PRO A 54 2.44 5.95 -4.55
N GLU A 55 2.57 6.97 -3.72
CA GLU A 55 1.89 8.26 -3.95
C GLU A 55 2.26 8.89 -5.28
N LEU A 56 1.26 9.59 -5.85
CA LEU A 56 1.37 10.32 -7.11
C LEU A 56 2.03 9.46 -8.21
N TYR A 57 1.80 8.15 -8.18
CA TYR A 57 2.44 7.22 -9.10
C TYR A 57 2.15 7.54 -10.56
N VAL A 58 0.98 8.10 -10.87
CA VAL A 58 0.62 8.51 -12.23
C VAL A 58 1.27 9.83 -12.62
N THR A 59 1.35 10.78 -11.69
CA THR A 59 1.71 12.17 -12.01
C THR A 59 3.16 12.53 -11.78
N GLY A 60 3.87 11.77 -10.94
CA GLY A 60 5.12 12.24 -10.33
C GLY A 60 4.86 13.35 -9.30
N TYR A 61 5.91 13.74 -8.57
CA TYR A 61 5.82 14.75 -7.51
C TYR A 61 5.95 16.18 -8.06
N TYR A 62 6.70 16.36 -9.14
CA TYR A 62 7.09 17.69 -9.61
C TYR A 62 6.33 18.12 -10.85
N ALA A 63 5.86 19.38 -10.82
CA ALA A 63 5.28 20.04 -11.98
C ALA A 63 6.28 20.26 -13.12
N LYS A 64 7.58 20.18 -12.85
CA LYS A 64 8.65 20.55 -13.80
C LYS A 64 8.67 19.68 -15.06
N GLY A 65 8.06 18.49 -15.01
CA GLY A 65 7.90 17.59 -16.16
C GLY A 65 6.64 17.81 -17.00
N TRP A 66 5.78 18.74 -16.58
CA TRP A 66 4.46 18.92 -17.15
C TRP A 66 4.43 20.20 -17.99
N PRO A 67 4.11 20.12 -19.30
CA PRO A 67 3.85 21.33 -20.09
C PRO A 67 2.61 22.08 -19.57
N CYS A 68 1.64 21.35 -19.02
CA CYS A 68 0.53 21.84 -18.21
C CYS A 68 0.17 20.74 -17.20
N ARG A 69 -0.17 21.08 -15.95
CA ARG A 69 -0.61 20.06 -14.97
C ARG A 69 -1.93 19.41 -15.45
N PRO A 70 -2.14 18.11 -15.15
CA PRO A 70 -3.40 17.44 -15.38
C PRO A 70 -4.56 18.23 -14.78
N THR A 71 -5.67 18.26 -15.50
CA THR A 71 -6.94 18.79 -15.01
C THR A 71 -7.73 17.71 -14.27
N PRO A 72 -8.74 18.07 -13.46
CA PRO A 72 -9.61 17.08 -12.83
C PRO A 72 -10.29 16.11 -13.82
N ASP A 73 -10.55 16.53 -15.05
CA ASP A 73 -11.13 15.66 -16.09
C ASP A 73 -10.12 14.62 -16.58
N ASP A 74 -8.86 15.02 -16.76
CA ASP A 74 -7.76 14.09 -17.05
C ASP A 74 -7.60 13.07 -15.90
N GLU A 75 -7.71 13.54 -14.66
CA GLU A 75 -7.64 12.67 -13.48
C GLU A 75 -8.80 11.68 -13.43
N LEU A 76 -10.01 12.14 -13.71
CA LEU A 76 -11.20 11.29 -13.72
C LEU A 76 -11.09 10.21 -14.81
N GLU A 77 -10.55 10.55 -15.98
CA GLU A 77 -10.37 9.60 -17.08
C GLU A 77 -9.47 8.43 -16.66
N TRP A 78 -8.28 8.69 -16.11
CA TRP A 78 -7.40 7.61 -15.69
C TRP A 78 -7.90 6.87 -14.43
N ILE A 79 -8.63 7.54 -13.54
CA ILE A 79 -9.23 6.88 -12.36
C ILE A 79 -10.21 5.83 -12.85
N ASN A 80 -11.00 6.14 -13.88
CA ASN A 80 -11.92 5.18 -14.50
C ASN A 80 -11.17 4.01 -15.17
N GLN A 81 -10.02 4.26 -15.81
CA GLN A 81 -9.19 3.20 -16.38
C GLN A 81 -8.63 2.27 -15.29
N ILE A 82 -8.09 2.85 -14.21
CA ILE A 82 -7.56 2.10 -13.05
C ILE A 82 -8.69 1.32 -12.37
N HIS A 83 -9.87 1.92 -12.22
CA HIS A 83 -11.04 1.27 -11.65
C HIS A 83 -11.50 0.06 -12.46
N ALA A 84 -11.57 0.19 -13.79
CA ALA A 84 -11.92 -0.91 -14.68
C ALA A 84 -10.91 -2.07 -14.58
N LEU A 85 -9.62 -1.77 -14.46
CA LEU A 85 -8.56 -2.77 -14.24
C LEU A 85 -8.66 -3.44 -12.86
N ALA A 86 -8.90 -2.67 -11.81
CA ALA A 86 -9.11 -3.19 -10.46
C ALA A 86 -10.32 -4.14 -10.42
N GLN A 87 -11.40 -3.81 -11.13
CA GLN A 87 -12.56 -4.68 -11.28
C GLN A 87 -12.25 -5.95 -12.08
N SER A 88 -11.50 -5.86 -13.18
CA SER A 88 -11.18 -7.04 -14.01
C SER A 88 -10.33 -8.06 -13.26
N GLU A 89 -9.41 -7.58 -12.42
CA GLU A 89 -8.53 -8.44 -11.61
C GLU A 89 -9.05 -8.68 -10.19
N GLN A 90 -10.25 -8.18 -9.85
CA GLN A 90 -10.92 -8.38 -8.55
C GLN A 90 -10.09 -7.92 -7.33
N LEU A 91 -9.41 -6.78 -7.43
CA LEU A 91 -8.54 -6.25 -6.38
C LEU A 91 -8.86 -4.80 -5.99
N TRP A 92 -8.42 -4.39 -4.81
CA TRP A 92 -8.51 -3.01 -4.32
C TRP A 92 -7.18 -2.27 -4.56
N ILE A 93 -7.21 -0.94 -4.77
CA ILE A 93 -6.00 -0.11 -5.02
C ILE A 93 -5.92 1.10 -4.08
N ILE A 94 -4.74 1.36 -3.51
CA ILE A 94 -4.41 2.53 -2.65
C ILE A 94 -3.08 3.17 -3.13
N PHE A 95 -2.89 4.49 -2.96
CA PHE A 95 -1.61 5.17 -3.20
C PHE A 95 -1.27 6.26 -2.15
N GLY A 96 0.01 6.42 -1.74
CA GLY A 96 0.43 7.23 -0.56
C GLY A 96 1.96 7.41 -0.30
N HIS A 97 2.35 8.40 0.54
CA HIS A 97 3.72 8.94 0.80
C HIS A 97 4.55 8.18 1.87
N PRO A 98 5.85 7.90 1.64
CA PRO A 98 6.80 7.80 2.77
C PRO A 98 8.20 8.42 2.58
N TYR A 99 8.87 8.80 3.68
CA TYR A 99 10.17 9.50 3.73
C TYR A 99 11.27 8.65 4.40
N GLY A 100 12.34 8.30 3.67
CA GLY A 100 13.63 7.83 4.20
C GLY A 100 13.58 6.56 5.08
N SER A 101 14.69 6.07 5.64
CA SER A 101 14.69 4.85 6.49
C SER A 101 13.80 4.95 7.74
N TRP A 102 13.44 6.18 8.15
CA TRP A 102 12.55 6.45 9.28
C TRP A 102 11.13 5.94 9.06
N HIS A 103 10.69 5.81 7.81
CA HIS A 103 9.33 5.33 7.53
C HIS A 103 9.11 3.95 8.14
N GLN A 104 10.09 3.04 8.13
CA GLN A 104 9.94 1.71 8.73
C GLN A 104 9.66 1.79 10.23
N ILE A 105 10.39 2.65 10.94
CA ILE A 105 10.19 2.90 12.38
C ILE A 105 8.80 3.47 12.62
N TYR A 106 8.40 4.47 11.83
CA TYR A 106 7.07 5.06 11.96
C TYR A 106 5.97 4.06 11.62
N THR A 107 6.11 3.25 10.58
CA THR A 107 5.12 2.24 10.16
C THR A 107 4.96 1.16 11.22
N ALA A 108 6.07 0.65 11.77
CA ALA A 108 6.05 -0.28 12.90
C ALA A 108 5.36 0.34 14.12
N ALA A 109 5.73 1.56 14.49
CA ALA A 109 5.14 2.26 15.63
C ALA A 109 3.63 2.51 15.45
N ARG A 110 3.20 2.91 14.24
CA ARG A 110 1.77 3.14 13.93
C ARG A 110 0.97 1.84 13.94
N GLY A 111 1.55 0.74 13.47
CA GLY A 111 0.93 -0.58 13.53
C GLY A 111 0.74 -1.05 14.99
N LEU A 112 1.78 -0.91 15.81
CA LEU A 112 1.77 -1.23 17.24
C LEU A 112 0.72 -0.41 18.01
N GLU A 113 0.80 0.92 17.94
CA GLU A 113 -0.03 1.78 18.78
C GLU A 113 -1.52 1.73 18.41
N ASN A 114 -1.83 1.47 17.13
CA ASN A 114 -3.20 1.41 16.60
C ASN A 114 -3.73 -0.02 16.48
N ARG A 115 -2.93 -1.05 16.82
CA ARG A 115 -3.29 -2.46 16.72
C ARG A 115 -3.79 -2.84 15.32
N ALA A 116 -3.07 -2.35 14.30
CA ALA A 116 -3.39 -2.57 12.90
C ALA A 116 -2.17 -3.09 12.13
N PHE A 117 -2.43 -3.83 11.05
CA PHE A 117 -1.41 -4.01 10.01
C PHE A 117 -1.10 -2.65 9.40
N ALA A 118 0.17 -2.31 9.30
CA ALA A 118 0.62 -1.04 8.76
C ALA A 118 1.46 -1.29 7.52
N ALA A 119 1.04 -0.73 6.39
CA ALA A 119 1.75 -0.85 5.12
C ALA A 119 2.24 0.53 4.67
N THR A 120 3.39 0.55 4.03
CA THR A 120 3.99 1.75 3.46
C THR A 120 4.57 1.39 2.12
N VAL A 121 4.16 2.12 1.08
CA VAL A 121 4.58 1.85 -0.30
C VAL A 121 5.29 3.07 -0.81
N ASN A 122 6.58 2.90 -1.07
CA ASN A 122 7.46 3.94 -1.54
C ASN A 122 7.78 3.73 -3.02
N ARG A 123 8.12 4.83 -3.67
CA ARG A 123 8.78 4.80 -4.97
C ARG A 123 10.29 4.72 -4.81
N ILE A 124 10.95 4.54 -5.94
CA ILE A 124 12.41 4.55 -6.08
C ILE A 124 12.82 5.52 -7.19
N GLY A 125 14.13 5.66 -7.38
CA GLY A 125 14.72 6.47 -8.45
C GLY A 125 14.85 7.94 -8.09
N GLU A 126 15.14 8.78 -9.08
CA GLU A 126 15.36 10.22 -8.90
C GLU A 126 14.30 11.01 -9.68
N GLU A 127 13.78 12.09 -9.11
CA GLU A 127 12.95 13.06 -9.82
C GLU A 127 13.50 14.47 -9.58
N TYR A 128 14.02 15.13 -10.63
CA TYR A 128 14.56 16.49 -10.60
C TYR A 128 15.59 16.78 -9.49
N GLY A 129 16.45 15.81 -9.17
CA GLY A 129 17.50 15.95 -8.17
C GLY A 129 17.10 15.46 -6.76
N ASP A 130 15.85 15.06 -6.55
CA ASP A 130 15.43 14.39 -5.32
C ASP A 130 15.41 12.88 -5.49
N GLU A 131 16.11 12.20 -4.59
CA GLU A 131 16.25 10.75 -4.59
C GLU A 131 15.17 10.09 -3.71
N PHE A 132 14.55 9.04 -4.26
CA PHE A 132 13.57 8.24 -3.57
C PHE A 132 14.17 6.88 -3.19
N CYS A 133 14.15 6.61 -1.89
CA CYS A 133 14.91 5.52 -1.30
C CYS A 133 14.26 4.12 -1.39
N GLY A 134 13.00 4.02 -1.84
CA GLY A 134 12.27 2.76 -1.75
C GLY A 134 12.04 2.33 -0.29
N GLY A 135 12.17 1.02 -0.03
CA GLY A 135 11.99 0.42 1.28
C GLY A 135 10.54 0.07 1.63
N SER A 136 9.64 -0.04 0.64
CA SER A 136 8.23 -0.39 0.86
C SER A 136 8.08 -1.56 1.82
N CYS A 137 7.28 -1.44 2.86
CA CYS A 137 7.25 -2.39 3.95
C CYS A 137 5.85 -2.62 4.53
N VAL A 138 5.65 -3.77 5.16
CA VAL A 138 4.45 -4.07 5.95
C VAL A 138 4.87 -4.58 7.31
N PHE A 139 4.22 -4.06 8.35
CA PHE A 139 4.40 -4.49 9.73
C PHE A 139 3.12 -5.09 10.29
N HIS A 140 3.30 -6.19 11.02
CA HIS A 140 2.28 -6.79 11.86
C HIS A 140 1.99 -5.87 13.07
N PRO A 141 0.76 -5.83 13.61
CA PRO A 141 0.43 -5.06 14.81
C PRO A 141 1.20 -5.42 16.10
N ASN A 142 2.10 -6.39 16.06
CA ASN A 142 3.00 -6.74 17.17
C ASN A 142 4.43 -6.20 16.96
N GLY A 143 4.66 -5.42 15.88
CA GLY A 143 5.96 -4.84 15.53
C GLY A 143 6.82 -5.71 14.62
N THR A 144 6.39 -6.93 14.26
CA THR A 144 7.13 -7.80 13.33
C THR A 144 7.06 -7.25 11.90
N CYS A 145 8.19 -7.14 11.21
CA CYS A 145 8.22 -6.86 9.78
C CYS A 145 7.79 -8.10 8.99
N LEU A 146 6.76 -7.97 8.15
CA LEU A 146 6.22 -9.07 7.32
C LEU A 146 6.83 -9.08 5.92
N VAL A 147 7.07 -7.91 5.36
CA VAL A 147 7.78 -7.74 4.10
C VAL A 147 8.47 -6.39 4.08
N GLU A 148 9.63 -6.36 3.44
CA GLU A 148 10.41 -5.16 3.17
C GLU A 148 10.96 -5.28 1.74
N ALA A 149 10.78 -4.23 0.95
CA ALA A 149 11.33 -4.12 -0.38
C ALA A 149 12.79 -3.67 -0.32
N ASP A 150 13.58 -4.18 -1.25
CA ASP A 150 14.97 -3.76 -1.49
C ASP A 150 15.01 -2.39 -2.19
N ASP A 151 16.12 -2.04 -2.81
CA ASP A 151 16.31 -0.80 -3.58
C ASP A 151 15.85 -0.90 -5.05
N ARG A 152 15.07 -1.94 -5.39
CA ARG A 152 14.74 -2.29 -6.77
C ARG A 152 13.26 -2.17 -7.09
N PRO A 153 12.91 -1.93 -8.37
CA PRO A 153 11.52 -1.97 -8.79
C PRO A 153 10.93 -3.37 -8.61
N GLY A 154 9.66 -3.45 -8.22
CA GLY A 154 8.92 -4.70 -8.30
C GLY A 154 7.69 -4.78 -7.40
N LEU A 155 6.91 -5.84 -7.65
CA LEU A 155 5.83 -6.28 -6.80
C LEU A 155 6.38 -7.11 -5.63
N LYS A 156 6.08 -6.70 -4.40
CA LYS A 156 6.29 -7.51 -3.20
C LYS A 156 4.94 -7.95 -2.64
N THR A 157 4.85 -9.14 -2.08
CA THR A 157 3.60 -9.68 -1.54
C THR A 157 3.78 -10.24 -0.14
N CYS A 158 2.78 -10.09 0.71
CA CYS A 158 2.70 -10.76 2.01
C CYS A 158 1.27 -11.15 2.36
N ASP A 159 1.13 -12.14 3.22
CA ASP A 159 -0.17 -12.58 3.73
C ASP A 159 -0.48 -11.90 5.06
N LEU A 160 -1.66 -11.29 5.17
CA LEU A 160 -2.18 -10.68 6.39
C LEU A 160 -3.24 -11.60 6.98
N ARG A 161 -2.89 -12.29 8.06
CA ARG A 161 -3.83 -13.14 8.80
C ARG A 161 -4.66 -12.26 9.74
N LEU A 162 -5.86 -11.89 9.32
CA LEU A 162 -6.70 -10.95 10.06
C LEU A 162 -7.17 -11.49 11.41
N SER A 163 -7.17 -12.81 11.59
CA SER A 163 -7.44 -13.43 12.90
C SER A 163 -6.37 -13.13 13.95
N ASP A 164 -5.16 -12.74 13.55
CA ASP A 164 -4.10 -12.36 14.50
C ASP A 164 -4.45 -11.09 15.29
N LEU A 165 -5.38 -10.26 14.78
CA LEU A 165 -5.89 -9.09 15.50
C LEU A 165 -6.65 -9.43 16.78
N HIS A 166 -7.11 -10.67 16.93
CA HIS A 166 -7.83 -11.14 18.13
C HIS A 166 -6.91 -11.62 19.25
N ASP A 167 -5.62 -11.89 18.96
CA ASP A 167 -4.65 -12.47 19.91
C ASP A 167 -3.45 -11.53 20.15
N LEU A 168 -3.71 -10.22 20.07
CA LEU A 168 -2.70 -9.19 20.32
C LEU A 168 -2.54 -8.93 21.82
N ASP A 169 -1.30 -8.76 22.28
CA ASP A 169 -0.97 -8.47 23.68
C ASP A 169 -1.82 -7.31 24.24
N GLU A 170 -2.62 -7.61 25.27
CA GLU A 170 -3.51 -6.66 25.92
C GLU A 170 -2.75 -5.62 26.76
N THR A 171 -1.51 -5.90 27.17
CA THR A 171 -0.67 -4.93 27.87
C THR A 171 -0.25 -3.76 26.97
N LEU A 172 -0.23 -3.99 25.65
CA LEU A 172 0.05 -2.98 24.62
C LEU A 172 -1.22 -2.35 24.03
N ASN A 173 -2.39 -2.59 24.64
CA ASN A 173 -3.65 -2.01 24.17
C ASN A 173 -3.82 -0.56 24.64
N TYR A 174 -3.11 0.37 23.97
CA TYR A 174 -3.10 1.79 24.32
C TYR A 174 -4.49 2.45 24.31
N PHE A 175 -5.45 1.93 23.54
CA PHE A 175 -6.83 2.44 23.56
C PHE A 175 -7.47 2.34 24.95
N ARG A 176 -7.15 1.30 25.74
CA ARG A 176 -7.69 1.12 27.10
C ARG A 176 -7.11 2.11 28.12
N PHE A 177 -5.94 2.67 27.81
CA PHE A 177 -5.23 3.61 28.69
C PHE A 177 -5.42 5.07 28.26
N ARG A 178 -6.19 5.33 27.21
CA ARG A 178 -6.56 6.69 26.81
C ARG A 178 -7.30 7.40 27.93
N ARG A 179 -7.08 8.72 28.02
CA ARG A 179 -7.77 9.64 28.94
C ARG A 179 -8.45 10.76 28.14
N PRO A 180 -9.55 10.46 27.42
CA PRO A 180 -10.19 11.41 26.50
C PRO A 180 -10.69 12.68 27.18
N GLU A 181 -10.86 12.69 28.50
CA GLU A 181 -11.19 13.89 29.26
C GLU A 181 -10.03 14.91 29.35
N LEU A 182 -8.80 14.51 29.01
CA LEU A 182 -7.61 15.37 29.07
C LEU A 182 -7.23 16.00 27.72
N TYR A 183 -7.87 15.61 26.62
CA TYR A 183 -7.54 16.11 25.28
C TYR A 183 -8.75 16.12 24.35
N GLN A 184 -8.69 16.95 23.31
CA GLN A 184 -9.58 16.87 22.15
C GLN A 184 -8.76 16.45 20.93
N LEU A 185 -9.33 15.57 20.11
CA LEU A 185 -8.75 15.07 18.86
C LEU A 185 -9.19 15.91 17.68
#